data_AF-A0A6F9Y2B5-F1
#
_entry.id   AF-A0A6F9Y2B5-F1
#
_cell.length_a   1.000
_cell.length_b   1.000
_cell.length_c   1.000
_cell.angle_alpha   90.00
_cell.angle_beta   90.00
_cell.angle_gamma   90.00
#
_symmetry.space_group_name_H-M   'P 1'
#
loop_
_entity.id
_entity.type
_entity.pdbx_description
1 polymer ?
#
loop_
_entity_poly.entity_id
_entity_poly.type
_entity_poly.pdbx_seq_one_letter_code
_entity_poly.pdbx_strand_id
1 'polypeptide(L)'
;MKNKVITGLLGFLVVLGMATPALADEETGNVYHNGNTTELRGEEVVGSKDTSNEVQTATTSVTTDNADSHYMVSIPAAANIKFNVVNTTIGELKITGNIKDSKQVHVSVTKDTFRNGNSTMDFSVATENDGAPLTNFDANSAEAKAGKHTPLVVHIDRTEWDQAVAGVYTGHITFKAALADAQ
;
A
#
# COMPACT_ATOMS: atom_id res chain seq x y z
N MET A 1 -3.95 23.15 -34.10
CA MET A 1 -5.38 22.89 -33.81
C MET A 1 -5.74 23.78 -32.62
N LYS A 2 -6.06 25.06 -32.83
CA LYS A 2 -7.42 25.67 -32.87
C LYS A 2 -8.44 25.18 -31.81
N ASN A 3 -8.61 26.03 -30.79
CA ASN A 3 -9.85 26.47 -30.10
C ASN A 3 -10.47 25.49 -29.06
N LYS A 4 -11.00 25.88 -27.88
CA LYS A 4 -11.59 27.14 -27.31
C LYS A 4 -11.34 27.15 -25.78
N VAL A 5 -10.85 28.20 -25.11
CA VAL A 5 -11.53 29.38 -24.48
C VAL A 5 -12.80 29.07 -23.67
N ILE A 6 -12.82 29.47 -22.39
CA ILE A 6 -13.83 30.28 -21.64
C ILE A 6 -13.21 30.54 -20.25
N THR A 7 -12.58 31.67 -19.96
CA THR A 7 -13.13 33.00 -19.63
C THR A 7 -14.04 32.99 -18.39
N GLY A 8 -13.49 33.45 -17.28
CA GLY A 8 -14.21 33.74 -16.03
C GLY A 8 -13.45 34.79 -15.22
N LEU A 9 -13.16 35.93 -15.85
CA LEU A 9 -12.67 37.14 -15.22
C LEU A 9 -13.85 37.81 -14.50
N LEU A 10 -13.91 37.76 -13.16
CA LEU A 10 -14.75 38.69 -12.40
C LEU A 10 -13.85 39.46 -11.42
N GLY A 11 -13.80 40.76 -11.64
CA GLY A 11 -12.83 41.68 -11.05
C GLY A 11 -13.01 41.89 -9.55
N PHE A 12 -11.87 42.02 -8.88
CA PHE A 12 -11.78 42.61 -7.56
C PHE A 12 -12.13 44.10 -7.67
N LEU A 13 -13.32 44.46 -7.22
CA LEU A 13 -13.68 45.84 -6.98
C LEU A 13 -13.17 46.21 -5.57
N VAL A 14 -11.93 46.68 -5.50
CA VAL A 14 -11.41 47.28 -4.27
C VAL A 14 -11.93 48.72 -4.23
N VAL A 15 -13.00 48.94 -3.47
CA VAL A 15 -13.41 50.31 -3.12
C VAL A 15 -12.47 50.81 -2.03
N LEU A 16 -11.44 51.57 -2.43
CA LEU A 16 -10.77 52.51 -1.52
C LEU A 16 -11.73 53.68 -1.28
N GLY A 17 -12.56 53.56 -0.25
CA GLY A 17 -13.35 54.65 0.31
C GLY A 17 -12.55 55.33 1.41
N MET A 18 -12.22 56.60 1.18
CA MET A 18 -11.30 57.43 1.95
C MET A 18 -11.83 57.72 3.36
N ALA A 19 -10.91 57.78 4.32
CA ALA A 19 -11.20 58.24 5.67
C ALA A 19 -11.62 59.73 5.66
N THR A 20 -12.74 60.02 6.31
CA THR A 20 -13.06 61.37 6.83
C THR A 20 -13.44 61.19 8.30
N PRO A 21 -12.72 61.80 9.26
CA PRO A 21 -13.13 61.78 10.66
C PRO A 21 -13.98 63.02 10.96
N ALA A 22 -15.14 62.86 11.61
CA ALA A 22 -15.69 63.89 12.50
C ALA A 22 -16.95 63.40 13.25
N LEU A 23 -16.82 63.41 14.58
CA LEU A 23 -17.76 63.89 15.60
C LEU A 23 -19.09 63.14 15.85
N ALA A 24 -19.29 62.89 17.15
CA ALA A 24 -20.50 62.40 17.81
C ALA A 24 -21.72 63.31 17.59
N ASP A 25 -22.93 62.76 17.51
CA ASP A 25 -23.88 62.69 18.63
C ASP A 25 -25.28 62.21 18.16
N GLU A 26 -26.01 61.58 19.09
CA GLU A 26 -27.48 61.45 19.23
C GLU A 26 -28.40 60.78 18.17
N GLU A 27 -29.07 59.73 18.66
CA GLU A 27 -30.51 59.43 18.60
C GLU A 27 -31.21 58.70 17.41
N THR A 28 -32.07 57.76 17.83
CA THR A 28 -33.27 57.17 17.18
C THR A 28 -33.15 56.01 16.17
N GLY A 29 -33.55 54.82 16.66
CA GLY A 29 -34.48 53.86 16.07
C GLY A 29 -34.46 53.53 14.56
N ASN A 30 -34.30 52.25 14.22
CA ASN A 30 -35.46 51.37 13.97
C ASN A 30 -35.03 49.95 13.62
N VAL A 31 -35.79 49.02 14.19
CA VAL A 31 -35.77 47.59 13.94
C VAL A 31 -36.40 47.29 12.58
N TYR A 32 -35.80 46.39 11.80
CA TYR A 32 -36.52 45.62 10.77
C TYR A 32 -36.42 44.12 11.07
N HIS A 33 -37.58 43.47 11.02
CA HIS A 33 -37.83 42.07 11.35
C HIS A 33 -37.79 41.17 10.10
N ASN A 34 -37.28 39.95 10.34
CA ASN A 34 -37.76 38.63 9.88
C ASN A 34 -37.50 38.15 8.44
N GLY A 35 -36.91 36.95 8.34
CA GLY A 35 -36.73 36.20 7.09
C GLY A 35 -35.83 34.96 7.17
N ASN A 36 -36.13 34.05 8.10
CA ASN A 36 -35.95 32.59 7.97
C ASN A 36 -34.81 32.03 7.08
N THR A 37 -33.58 31.88 7.58
CA THR A 37 -32.69 30.75 7.22
C THR A 37 -31.59 30.56 8.27
N THR A 38 -31.60 29.44 8.98
CA THR A 38 -30.42 28.97 9.71
C THR A 38 -29.54 28.25 8.68
N GLU A 39 -28.66 28.99 8.00
CA GLU A 39 -27.60 28.34 7.23
C GLU A 39 -26.44 28.05 8.17
N LEU A 40 -26.03 26.77 8.18
CA LEU A 40 -24.89 26.26 8.93
C LEU A 40 -23.62 26.97 8.43
N ARG A 41 -23.26 28.08 9.07
CA ARG A 41 -21.97 28.75 8.86
C ARG A 41 -20.86 27.81 9.36
N GLY A 42 -20.27 27.06 8.44
CA GLY A 42 -18.91 26.57 8.62
C GLY A 42 -18.01 27.77 8.93
N GLU A 43 -17.33 27.68 10.05
CA GLU A 43 -16.63 28.76 10.74
C GLU A 43 -15.59 29.43 9.84
N GLU A 44 -15.83 30.70 9.48
CA GLU A 44 -14.87 31.54 8.77
C GLU A 44 -13.78 31.98 9.76
N VAL A 45 -12.56 31.45 9.60
CA VAL A 45 -11.41 31.82 10.43
C VAL A 45 -10.92 33.21 10.00
N VAL A 46 -11.30 34.23 10.77
CA VAL A 46 -10.80 35.61 10.60
C VAL A 46 -9.40 35.70 11.21
N GLY A 47 -8.38 35.86 10.36
CA GLY A 47 -6.99 36.03 10.80
C GLY A 47 -6.81 37.24 11.73
N SER A 48 -6.02 37.09 12.79
CA SER A 48 -5.73 38.15 13.74
C SER A 48 -4.84 39.22 13.11
N LYS A 49 -5.23 40.49 13.26
CA LYS A 49 -4.54 41.65 12.70
C LYS A 49 -3.44 42.13 13.66
N ASP A 50 -2.17 41.97 13.28
CA ASP A 50 -1.03 42.60 13.95
C ASP A 50 -0.51 43.76 13.08
N THR A 51 -0.61 44.98 13.59
CA THR A 51 -0.42 46.24 12.86
C THR A 51 1.04 46.65 12.70
N SER A 52 1.86 45.77 12.11
CA SER A 52 3.13 46.17 11.49
C SER A 52 3.60 45.07 10.53
N ASN A 53 3.53 45.33 9.22
CA ASN A 53 3.69 44.37 8.10
C ASN A 53 2.55 43.36 7.96
N GLU A 54 1.44 43.79 7.34
CA GLU A 54 0.25 42.96 7.12
C GLU A 54 0.48 41.88 6.06
N VAL A 55 1.01 40.73 6.47
CA VAL A 55 0.87 39.47 5.74
C VAL A 55 -0.19 38.64 6.46
N GLN A 56 -1.39 38.58 5.89
CA GLN A 56 -2.45 37.72 6.38
C GLN A 56 -2.22 36.29 5.88
N THR A 57 -2.09 35.34 6.80
CA THR A 57 -1.97 33.92 6.48
C THR A 57 -3.13 33.17 7.13
N ALA A 58 -3.82 32.33 6.35
CA ALA A 58 -4.85 31.42 6.83
C ALA A 58 -4.56 30.02 6.28
N THR A 59 -4.78 28.99 7.09
CA THR A 59 -4.58 27.58 6.71
C THR A 59 -5.91 26.84 6.83
N THR A 60 -6.16 25.93 5.90
CA THR A 60 -7.29 25.00 5.94
C THR A 60 -6.77 23.57 5.93
N SER A 61 -7.57 22.62 6.44
CA SER A 61 -7.22 21.19 6.40
C SER A 61 -7.92 20.53 5.23
N VAL A 62 -7.16 19.76 4.45
CA VAL A 62 -7.69 18.91 3.37
C VAL A 62 -7.37 17.47 3.72
N THR A 63 -8.37 16.61 3.70
CA THR A 63 -8.23 15.17 3.94
C THR A 63 -8.54 14.39 2.67
N THR A 64 -8.01 13.18 2.56
CA THR A 64 -8.30 12.23 1.48
C THR A 64 -8.69 10.89 2.10
N ASP A 65 -9.40 10.05 1.33
CA ASP A 65 -9.79 8.72 1.79
C ASP A 65 -8.57 7.82 2.02
N ASN A 66 -8.73 6.80 2.86
CA ASN A 66 -7.69 5.80 3.06
C ASN A 66 -7.51 4.96 1.79
N ALA A 67 -6.28 4.84 1.30
CA ALA A 67 -5.92 3.81 0.34
C ALA A 67 -5.89 2.45 1.06
N ASP A 68 -6.72 1.50 0.64
CA ASP A 68 -6.73 0.14 1.18
C ASP A 68 -5.37 -0.55 0.97
N SER A 69 -4.99 -1.37 1.95
CA SER A 69 -3.79 -2.21 1.83
C SER A 69 -3.95 -3.21 0.71
N HIS A 70 -2.98 -3.28 -0.18
CA HIS A 70 -2.94 -4.26 -1.26
C HIS A 70 -1.53 -4.82 -1.42
N TYR A 71 -1.48 -6.11 -1.76
CA TYR A 71 -0.23 -6.83 -1.98
C TYR A 71 -0.40 -7.84 -3.12
N MET A 72 0.74 -8.25 -3.67
CA MET A 72 0.87 -9.29 -4.67
C MET A 72 2.00 -10.23 -4.25
N VAL A 73 1.73 -11.53 -4.32
CA VAL A 73 2.74 -12.58 -4.16
C VAL A 73 3.00 -13.21 -5.52
N SER A 74 4.23 -13.11 -6.01
CA SER A 74 4.69 -13.77 -7.22
C SER A 74 5.44 -15.04 -6.85
N ILE A 75 5.01 -16.17 -7.39
CA ILE A 75 5.60 -17.49 -7.18
C ILE A 75 6.33 -17.96 -8.44
N PRO A 76 7.29 -18.90 -8.32
CA PRO A 76 7.93 -19.46 -9.49
C PRO A 76 6.96 -20.19 -10.42
N ALA A 77 7.31 -20.27 -11.71
CA ALA A 77 6.63 -21.14 -12.65
C ALA A 77 6.93 -22.63 -12.36
N ALA A 78 6.23 -23.53 -13.05
CA ALA A 78 6.54 -24.96 -12.97
C ALA A 78 8.00 -25.22 -13.38
N ALA A 79 8.71 -26.00 -12.56
CA ALA A 79 10.12 -26.31 -12.76
C ALA A 79 10.32 -27.81 -12.99
N ASN A 80 11.37 -28.15 -13.75
CA ASN A 80 11.81 -29.53 -13.95
C ASN A 80 13.10 -29.77 -13.15
N ILE A 81 13.09 -30.80 -12.31
CA ILE A 81 14.26 -31.22 -11.55
C ILE A 81 14.95 -32.35 -12.31
N LYS A 82 16.23 -32.14 -12.61
CA LYS A 82 17.04 -33.16 -13.29
C LYS A 82 17.31 -34.31 -12.32
N PHE A 83 17.23 -35.54 -12.83
CA PHE A 83 17.59 -36.73 -12.09
C PHE A 83 18.99 -36.57 -11.47
N ASN A 84 19.12 -37.02 -10.22
CA ASN A 84 20.39 -37.08 -9.50
C ASN A 84 21.01 -35.73 -9.11
N VAL A 85 20.26 -34.63 -9.26
CA VAL A 85 20.67 -33.29 -8.82
C VAL A 85 20.10 -33.03 -7.43
N VAL A 86 20.98 -32.78 -6.46
CA VAL A 86 20.58 -32.56 -5.05
C VAL A 86 19.88 -31.22 -4.88
N ASN A 87 20.42 -30.15 -5.48
CA ASN A 87 19.87 -28.79 -5.35
C ASN A 87 19.48 -28.25 -6.72
N THR A 88 18.22 -27.86 -6.89
CA THR A 88 17.73 -27.21 -8.12
C THR A 88 17.06 -25.90 -7.79
N THR A 89 17.59 -24.78 -8.30
CA THR A 89 16.91 -23.48 -8.24
C THR A 89 15.68 -23.50 -9.13
N ILE A 90 14.52 -23.14 -8.56
CA ILE A 90 13.22 -23.19 -9.26
C ILE A 90 12.66 -21.79 -9.60
N GLY A 91 13.30 -20.73 -9.14
CA GLY A 91 12.90 -19.34 -9.38
C GLY A 91 12.91 -18.54 -8.08
N GLU A 92 12.10 -17.49 -8.00
CA GLU A 92 12.03 -16.60 -6.84
C GLU A 92 10.61 -16.52 -6.28
N LEU A 93 10.52 -16.35 -4.96
CA LEU A 93 9.32 -15.89 -4.27
C LEU A 93 9.47 -14.38 -4.02
N LYS A 94 8.46 -13.60 -4.41
CA LYS A 94 8.48 -12.14 -4.27
C LYS A 94 7.17 -11.61 -3.71
N ILE A 95 7.28 -10.64 -2.80
CA ILE A 95 6.15 -9.89 -2.25
C ILE A 95 6.31 -8.42 -2.62
N THR A 96 5.28 -7.85 -3.24
CA THR A 96 5.20 -6.41 -3.53
C THR A 96 3.88 -5.86 -3.05
N GLY A 97 3.83 -4.59 -2.63
CA GLY A 97 2.54 -3.96 -2.32
C GLY A 97 2.68 -2.62 -1.62
N ASN A 98 1.54 -1.98 -1.40
CA ASN A 98 1.41 -0.86 -0.49
C ASN A 98 0.45 -1.29 0.62
N ILE A 99 1.02 -1.69 1.76
CA ILE A 99 0.28 -2.16 2.93
C ILE A 99 0.49 -1.17 4.08
N LYS A 100 -0.51 -1.06 4.94
CA LYS A 100 -0.45 -0.20 6.12
C LYS A 100 0.70 -0.64 7.05
N ASP A 101 1.36 0.31 7.69
CA ASP A 101 2.50 0.03 8.60
C ASP A 101 2.15 -0.87 9.80
N SER A 102 0.88 -0.90 10.19
CA SER A 102 0.39 -1.79 11.26
C SER A 102 0.08 -3.21 10.76
N LYS A 103 0.38 -3.53 9.50
CA LYS A 103 0.07 -4.83 8.87
C LYS A 103 1.34 -5.48 8.31
N GLN A 104 1.27 -6.79 8.16
CA GLN A 104 2.32 -7.60 7.55
C GLN A 104 1.69 -8.64 6.61
N VAL A 105 2.35 -8.92 5.49
CA VAL A 105 2.01 -10.07 4.65
C VAL A 105 2.74 -11.28 5.19
N HIS A 106 2.00 -12.32 5.53
CA HIS A 106 2.55 -13.63 5.88
C HIS A 106 2.36 -14.60 4.73
N VAL A 107 3.42 -15.27 4.31
CA VAL A 107 3.35 -16.33 3.29
C VAL A 107 3.84 -17.62 3.91
N SER A 108 2.93 -18.58 4.11
CA SER A 108 3.33 -19.93 4.49
C SER A 108 3.63 -20.77 3.24
N VAL A 109 4.68 -21.58 3.35
CA VAL A 109 5.16 -22.45 2.29
C VAL A 109 5.00 -23.89 2.76
N THR A 110 4.22 -24.66 2.02
CA THR A 110 4.07 -26.10 2.25
C THR A 110 4.31 -26.87 0.97
N LYS A 111 4.60 -28.17 1.12
CA LYS A 111 4.83 -29.09 0.01
C LYS A 111 4.09 -30.38 0.26
N ASP A 112 3.76 -31.08 -0.81
CA ASP A 112 3.53 -32.52 -0.76
C ASP A 112 4.84 -33.28 -1.03
N THR A 113 4.74 -34.60 -1.11
CA THR A 113 5.83 -35.50 -1.49
C THR A 113 5.78 -35.69 -3.00
N PHE A 114 6.94 -35.83 -3.66
CA PHE A 114 6.96 -36.28 -5.06
C PHE A 114 6.32 -37.67 -5.17
N ARG A 115 5.50 -37.89 -6.20
CA ARG A 115 4.81 -39.18 -6.44
C ARG A 115 5.04 -39.72 -7.85
N ASN A 116 5.29 -41.03 -7.92
CA ASN A 116 5.32 -41.84 -9.15
C ASN A 116 4.52 -43.13 -8.90
N GLY A 117 3.25 -43.14 -9.28
CA GLY A 117 2.33 -44.21 -8.91
C GLY A 117 2.21 -44.34 -7.38
N ASN A 118 2.56 -45.51 -6.84
CA ASN A 118 2.57 -45.77 -5.40
C ASN A 118 3.91 -45.41 -4.71
N SER A 119 4.92 -45.01 -5.49
CA SER A 119 6.23 -44.63 -4.94
C SER A 119 6.27 -43.16 -4.61
N THR A 120 6.92 -42.82 -3.51
CA THR A 120 7.09 -41.44 -3.04
C THR A 120 8.57 -41.09 -2.91
N MET A 121 8.87 -39.80 -3.00
CA MET A 121 10.21 -39.25 -2.78
C MET A 121 10.07 -37.92 -2.05
N ASP A 122 10.78 -37.75 -0.93
CA ASP A 122 10.73 -36.49 -0.21
C ASP A 122 11.67 -35.44 -0.83
N PHE A 123 11.36 -34.18 -0.56
CA PHE A 123 12.17 -33.03 -0.94
C PHE A 123 11.95 -31.90 0.07
N SER A 124 12.82 -30.91 0.15
CA SER A 124 12.57 -29.66 0.88
C SER A 124 12.60 -28.45 -0.04
N VAL A 125 11.90 -27.39 0.36
CA VAL A 125 11.95 -26.08 -0.31
C VAL A 125 12.78 -25.18 0.56
N ALA A 126 13.89 -24.66 0.05
CA ALA A 126 14.87 -23.87 0.80
C ALA A 126 15.13 -22.53 0.09
N THR A 127 15.81 -21.61 0.79
CA THR A 127 16.33 -20.36 0.19
C THR A 127 17.80 -20.45 -0.20
N GLU A 128 18.50 -21.46 0.35
CA GLU A 128 19.91 -21.73 0.11
C GLU A 128 20.10 -23.22 -0.21
N ASN A 129 21.33 -23.60 -0.54
CA ASN A 129 21.68 -24.97 -0.94
C ASN A 129 21.90 -25.92 0.26
N ASP A 130 21.64 -25.46 1.49
CA ASP A 130 21.82 -26.22 2.73
C ASP A 130 20.63 -27.14 3.07
N GLY A 131 19.54 -27.04 2.30
CA GLY A 131 18.34 -27.86 2.46
C GLY A 131 17.44 -27.45 3.63
N ALA A 132 17.76 -26.36 4.34
CA ALA A 132 16.95 -25.88 5.46
C ALA A 132 15.57 -25.42 4.95
N PRO A 133 14.46 -25.96 5.48
CA PRO A 133 13.14 -25.72 4.92
C PRO A 133 12.69 -24.28 5.18
N LEU A 134 12.34 -23.58 4.11
CA LEU A 134 11.57 -22.35 4.15
C LEU A 134 10.12 -22.71 4.49
N THR A 135 9.69 -22.35 5.70
CA THR A 135 8.30 -22.55 6.14
C THR A 135 7.46 -21.29 6.02
N ASN A 136 8.08 -20.11 6.18
CA ASN A 136 7.41 -18.82 6.08
C ASN A 136 8.30 -17.78 5.39
N PHE A 137 7.68 -16.84 4.69
CA PHE A 137 8.34 -15.70 4.06
C PHE A 137 7.46 -14.45 4.18
N ASP A 138 7.77 -13.61 5.17
CA ASP A 138 6.90 -12.50 5.54
C ASP A 138 7.48 -11.16 5.08
N ALA A 139 6.62 -10.17 4.84
CA ALA A 139 7.04 -8.82 4.47
C ALA A 139 6.23 -7.75 5.23
N ASN A 140 6.92 -6.86 5.95
CA ASN A 140 6.33 -5.65 6.51
C ASN A 140 6.08 -4.58 5.42
N SER A 141 5.54 -3.42 5.78
CA SER A 141 5.20 -2.36 4.81
C SER A 141 6.39 -1.86 3.99
N ALA A 142 7.52 -1.59 4.64
CA ALA A 142 8.73 -1.12 3.97
C ALA A 142 9.29 -2.18 3.00
N GLU A 143 9.31 -3.44 3.44
CA GLU A 143 9.78 -4.58 2.65
C GLU A 143 8.88 -4.86 1.44
N ALA A 144 7.55 -4.86 1.63
CA ALA A 144 6.58 -5.05 0.55
C ALA A 144 6.66 -3.90 -0.46
N LYS A 145 6.88 -2.66 -0.01
CA LYS A 145 7.08 -1.51 -0.89
C LYS A 145 8.39 -1.59 -1.69
N ALA A 146 9.44 -2.11 -1.07
CA ALA A 146 10.74 -2.33 -1.72
C ALA A 146 10.75 -3.54 -2.67
N GLY A 147 9.81 -4.47 -2.51
CA GLY A 147 9.74 -5.70 -3.30
C GLY A 147 10.66 -6.80 -2.76
N LYS A 148 10.46 -7.18 -1.49
CA LYS A 148 11.15 -8.29 -0.83
C LYS A 148 11.06 -9.57 -1.67
N HIS A 149 12.20 -10.21 -1.90
CA HIS A 149 12.30 -11.44 -2.69
C HIS A 149 13.36 -12.38 -2.12
N THR A 150 13.24 -13.66 -2.45
CA THR A 150 14.24 -14.69 -2.13
C THR A 150 14.25 -15.76 -3.23
N PRO A 151 15.42 -16.30 -3.62
CA PRO A 151 15.46 -17.48 -4.48
C PRO A 151 14.86 -18.68 -3.76
N LEU A 152 14.28 -19.60 -4.53
CA LEU A 152 13.80 -20.89 -4.05
C LEU A 152 14.61 -22.02 -4.68
N VAL A 153 15.04 -22.94 -3.82
CA VAL A 153 15.75 -24.16 -4.17
C VAL A 153 14.89 -25.34 -3.75
N VAL A 154 14.70 -26.31 -4.64
CA VAL A 154 14.24 -27.63 -4.24
C VAL A 154 15.47 -28.49 -3.96
N HIS A 155 15.49 -29.03 -2.75
CA HIS A 155 16.52 -29.94 -2.27
C HIS A 155 15.97 -31.36 -2.19
N ILE A 156 16.65 -32.31 -2.82
CA ILE A 156 16.34 -33.74 -2.75
C ILE A 156 17.62 -34.45 -2.30
N ASP A 157 17.56 -35.06 -1.13
CA ASP A 157 18.69 -35.77 -0.57
C ASP A 157 19.18 -36.89 -1.47
N ARG A 158 20.49 -37.19 -1.37
CA ARG A 158 21.08 -38.28 -2.15
C ARG A 158 20.39 -39.62 -1.87
N THR A 159 20.00 -39.85 -0.62
CA THR A 159 19.31 -41.07 -0.19
C THR A 159 17.94 -41.23 -0.82
N GLU A 160 17.22 -40.13 -1.04
CA GLU A 160 15.93 -40.11 -1.73
C GLU A 160 16.11 -40.48 -3.21
N TRP A 161 17.14 -39.94 -3.86
CA TRP A 161 17.50 -40.33 -5.23
C TRP A 161 17.89 -41.80 -5.36
N ASP A 162 18.64 -42.33 -4.41
CA ASP A 162 19.11 -43.72 -4.45
C ASP A 162 17.97 -44.74 -4.21
N GLN A 163 16.89 -44.32 -3.54
CA GLN A 163 15.68 -45.13 -3.33
C GLN A 163 14.61 -44.95 -4.42
N ALA A 164 14.79 -43.97 -5.29
CA ALA A 164 13.86 -43.66 -6.37
C ALA A 164 13.68 -44.85 -7.32
N VAL A 165 12.43 -45.20 -7.61
CA VAL A 165 12.14 -46.15 -8.69
C VAL A 165 12.08 -45.42 -10.03
N ALA A 166 12.31 -46.13 -11.13
CA ALA A 166 12.25 -45.55 -12.46
C ALA A 166 10.85 -44.97 -12.76
N GLY A 167 10.80 -43.76 -13.29
CA GLY A 167 9.59 -43.10 -13.78
C GLY A 167 9.59 -41.60 -13.49
N VAL A 168 8.45 -40.95 -13.78
CA VAL A 168 8.29 -39.51 -13.61
C VAL A 168 7.62 -39.23 -12.28
N TYR A 169 8.23 -38.37 -11.49
CA TYR A 169 7.69 -37.91 -10.23
C TYR A 169 7.06 -36.53 -10.38
N THR A 170 5.91 -36.32 -9.74
CA THR A 170 5.22 -35.02 -9.67
C THR A 170 4.91 -34.64 -8.24
N GLY A 171 5.06 -33.36 -7.92
CA GLY A 171 4.77 -32.78 -6.61
C GLY A 171 4.41 -31.30 -6.76
N HIS A 172 3.89 -30.72 -5.69
CA HIS A 172 3.34 -29.39 -5.60
C HIS A 172 3.88 -28.66 -4.37
N ILE A 173 4.24 -27.40 -4.59
CA ILE A 173 4.53 -26.45 -3.53
C ILE A 173 3.34 -25.49 -3.46
N THR A 174 2.78 -25.32 -2.27
CA THR A 174 1.66 -24.44 -2.01
C THR A 174 2.13 -23.22 -1.23
N PHE A 175 1.82 -22.04 -1.74
CA PHE A 175 2.07 -20.75 -1.10
C PHE A 175 0.74 -20.17 -0.63
N LYS A 176 0.58 -19.94 0.66
CA LYS A 176 -0.62 -19.30 1.21
C LYS A 176 -0.25 -17.95 1.79
N ALA A 177 -0.75 -16.89 1.16
CA ALA A 177 -0.54 -15.53 1.60
C ALA A 177 -1.75 -14.99 2.37
N ALA A 178 -1.49 -14.23 3.44
CA ALA A 178 -2.51 -13.50 4.19
C ALA A 178 -1.95 -12.17 4.69
N LEU A 179 -2.82 -11.16 4.77
CA LEU A 179 -2.51 -9.92 5.47
C LEU A 179 -2.98 -10.05 6.92
N ALA A 180 -2.09 -9.82 7.88
CA ALA A 180 -2.40 -9.82 9.30
C ALA A 180 -1.88 -8.55 9.98
N ASP A 181 -2.27 -8.34 11.23
CA ASP A 181 -1.63 -7.32 12.07
C ASP A 181 -0.16 -7.68 12.30
N ALA A 182 0.72 -6.68 12.20
CA ALA A 182 2.13 -6.85 12.52
C ALA A 182 2.26 -7.21 14.01
N GLN A 183 3.07 -8.23 14.33
CA GLN A 183 3.37 -8.65 15.70
C GLN A 183 4.45 -7.78 16.35
#